data_AF-W4H158-F1
#
_entry.id   AF-W4H158-F1
#
_cell.length_a   1.000
_cell.length_b   1.000
_cell.length_c   1.000
_cell.angle_alpha   90.00
_cell.angle_beta   90.00
_cell.angle_gamma   90.00
#
_symmetry.space_group_name_H-M   'P 1'
#
loop_
_entity.id
_entity.type
_entity.pdbx_description
1 polymer ?
#
loop_
_entity_poly.entity_id
_entity_poly.type
_entity_poly.pdbx_seq_one_letter_code
_entity_poly.pdbx_strand_id
1 'polypeptide(L)'
;MLYHSQCILPGTIASFRRFFESHDMQDVLFMDLPEMVQERTNNTRLFHTKTPDGAFVNSLQGHFHEADRFIVVVRQVEHDEVHMCDPLLRQRHYRLWMEVRQVSPTHIITRTVGHLSRLFRARDGFLSTTELAVLRGIDLTGIQDDQKDAYVWREFIRRGNANFVSWRRRFMALMQEESQHHHDNHED
;
A
#
# COMPACT_ATOMS: atom_id res chain seq x y z
N MET A 1 2.36 1.54 13.61
CA MET A 1 2.05 2.87 13.04
C MET A 1 0.65 2.86 12.48
N LEU A 2 -0.25 3.64 13.08
CA LEU A 2 -1.52 4.00 12.46
C LEU A 2 -1.28 5.22 11.59
N TYR A 3 -1.81 5.23 10.37
CA TYR A 3 -1.81 6.41 9.51
C TYR A 3 -3.20 6.65 8.97
N HIS A 4 -3.51 7.93 8.79
CA HIS A 4 -4.73 8.39 8.15
C HIS A 4 -4.36 9.46 7.12
N SER A 5 -4.98 9.40 5.96
CA SER A 5 -4.88 10.44 4.95
C SER A 5 -6.23 10.71 4.32
N GLN A 6 -6.44 11.96 3.94
CA GLN A 6 -7.60 12.38 3.17
C GLN A 6 -7.13 13.26 2.02
N CYS A 7 -7.60 12.98 0.81
CA CYS A 7 -7.25 13.75 -0.38
C CYS A 7 -8.47 13.94 -1.28
N ILE A 8 -8.59 15.12 -1.88
CA ILE A 8 -9.49 15.34 -3.01
C ILE A 8 -8.68 15.13 -4.28
N LEU A 9 -9.23 14.35 -5.21
CA LEU A 9 -8.61 14.01 -6.47
C LEU A 9 -9.60 14.31 -7.62
N PRO A 10 -9.12 14.79 -8.77
CA PRO A 10 -9.96 14.92 -9.96
C PRO A 10 -10.37 13.52 -10.46
N GLY A 11 -11.59 13.40 -10.96
CA GLY A 11 -12.17 12.17 -11.50
C GLY A 11 -13.53 11.82 -10.90
N THR A 12 -14.01 10.65 -11.30
CA THR A 12 -15.26 10.07 -10.81
C THR A 12 -15.00 8.78 -10.04
N ILE A 13 -15.97 8.32 -9.25
CA ILE A 13 -15.90 6.98 -8.65
C ILE A 13 -15.72 5.92 -9.75
N ALA A 14 -16.36 6.09 -10.91
CA ALA A 14 -16.25 5.16 -12.03
C ALA A 14 -14.84 5.10 -12.62
N SER A 15 -14.18 6.26 -12.80
CA SER A 15 -12.78 6.29 -13.27
C SER A 15 -11.83 5.71 -12.23
N PHE A 16 -12.02 6.04 -10.95
CA PHE A 16 -11.23 5.48 -9.86
C PHE A 16 -11.35 3.96 -9.81
N ARG A 17 -12.58 3.43 -9.92
CA ARG A 17 -12.84 1.98 -9.95
C ARG A 17 -12.06 1.31 -11.07
N ARG A 18 -12.14 1.85 -12.29
CA ARG A 18 -11.44 1.28 -13.45
C ARG A 18 -9.93 1.25 -13.22
N PHE A 19 -9.36 2.37 -12.79
CA PHE A 19 -7.94 2.46 -12.42
C PHE A 19 -7.58 1.45 -11.32
N PHE A 20 -8.38 1.34 -10.27
CA PHE A 20 -8.15 0.38 -9.20
C PHE A 20 -8.21 -1.08 -9.68
N GLU A 21 -9.08 -1.35 -10.65
CA GLU A 21 -9.25 -2.64 -11.27
C GLU A 21 -8.22 -2.95 -12.36
N SER A 22 -7.42 -1.97 -12.79
CA SER A 22 -6.35 -2.19 -13.76
C SER A 22 -5.08 -2.76 -13.12
N HIS A 23 -4.06 -3.01 -13.94
CA HIS A 23 -2.75 -3.43 -13.46
C HIS A 23 -1.98 -2.26 -12.81
N ASP A 24 -2.24 -1.03 -13.24
CA ASP A 24 -1.52 0.17 -12.80
C ASP A 24 -1.67 0.47 -11.30
N MET A 25 -2.78 0.07 -10.69
CA MET A 25 -2.94 0.19 -9.24
C MET A 25 -1.94 -0.67 -8.46
N GLN A 26 -1.47 -1.77 -9.04
CA GLN A 26 -0.47 -2.63 -8.42
C GLN A 26 0.84 -1.89 -8.25
N ASP A 27 1.27 -1.16 -9.28
CA ASP A 27 2.47 -0.33 -9.27
C ASP A 27 2.42 0.72 -8.17
N VAL A 28 1.23 1.27 -7.90
CA VAL A 28 1.05 2.32 -6.89
C VAL A 28 0.93 1.77 -5.47
N LEU A 29 0.34 0.59 -5.28
CA LEU A 29 0.21 -0.05 -3.97
C LEU A 29 1.47 -0.78 -3.52
N PHE A 30 2.22 -1.35 -4.47
CA PHE A 30 3.34 -2.24 -4.18
C PHE A 30 4.70 -1.73 -4.68
N MET A 31 4.77 -0.55 -5.32
CA MET A 31 6.02 0.08 -5.74
C MET A 31 6.86 -0.81 -6.68
N ASP A 32 6.25 -1.28 -7.76
CA ASP A 32 6.93 -1.96 -8.88
C ASP A 32 7.68 -3.25 -8.48
N LEU A 33 7.02 -4.14 -7.70
CA LEU A 33 7.61 -5.45 -7.38
C LEU A 33 7.58 -6.36 -8.62
N PRO A 34 8.74 -6.90 -9.06
CA PRO A 34 8.92 -7.43 -10.41
C PRO A 34 8.24 -8.78 -10.68
N GLU A 35 7.84 -9.53 -9.65
CA GLU A 35 7.18 -10.84 -9.80
C GLU A 35 6.11 -11.00 -8.74
N MET A 36 4.86 -10.69 -9.09
CA MET A 36 3.72 -10.83 -8.18
C MET A 36 2.77 -11.89 -8.71
N VAL A 37 2.65 -13.00 -7.98
CA VAL A 37 1.60 -13.98 -8.27
C VAL A 37 0.28 -13.38 -7.84
N GLN A 38 -0.68 -13.35 -8.77
CA GLN A 38 -1.99 -12.79 -8.53
C GLN A 38 -3.07 -13.85 -8.75
N GLU A 39 -3.82 -14.13 -7.70
CA GLU A 39 -5.10 -14.82 -7.82
C GLU A 39 -6.22 -13.78 -7.83
N ARG A 40 -7.10 -13.82 -8.84
CA ARG A 40 -8.17 -12.84 -9.01
C ARG A 40 -9.53 -13.52 -8.99
N THR A 41 -10.44 -12.97 -8.20
CA THR A 41 -11.87 -13.25 -8.28
C THR A 41 -12.61 -11.97 -8.71
N ASN A 42 -13.95 -11.99 -8.67
CA ASN A 42 -14.77 -10.82 -8.99
C ASN A 42 -14.43 -9.62 -8.10
N ASN A 43 -14.31 -9.81 -6.79
CA ASN A 43 -14.14 -8.72 -5.83
C ASN A 43 -12.87 -8.82 -4.96
N THR A 44 -12.03 -9.83 -5.15
CA THR A 44 -10.78 -10.00 -4.39
C THR A 44 -9.57 -10.25 -5.27
N ARG A 45 -8.39 -9.88 -4.74
CA ARG A 45 -7.07 -10.18 -5.32
C ARG A 45 -6.13 -10.62 -4.21
N LEU A 46 -5.50 -11.77 -4.38
CA LEU A 46 -4.38 -12.18 -3.54
C LEU A 46 -3.09 -11.79 -4.26
N PHE A 47 -2.19 -11.11 -3.54
CA PHE A 47 -0.88 -10.71 -4.04
C PHE A 47 0.19 -11.45 -3.26
N HIS A 48 1.04 -12.19 -3.94
CA HIS A 48 2.15 -12.92 -3.33
C HIS A 48 3.48 -12.61 -4.01
N THR A 49 4.45 -12.13 -3.24
CA THR A 49 5.80 -11.84 -3.73
C THR A 49 6.83 -11.75 -2.61
N LYS A 50 8.11 -11.75 -3.00
CA LYS A 50 9.27 -11.50 -2.13
C LYS A 50 9.96 -10.24 -2.61
N THR A 51 10.19 -9.30 -1.70
CA THR A 51 10.92 -8.07 -2.02
C THR A 51 12.43 -8.34 -2.08
N PRO A 52 13.21 -7.57 -2.87
CA PRO A 52 14.65 -7.72 -2.94
C PRO A 52 15.37 -7.54 -1.60
N ASP A 53 14.81 -6.73 -0.68
CA ASP A 53 15.38 -6.58 0.65
C ASP A 53 15.15 -7.82 1.54
N GLY A 54 14.26 -8.75 1.18
CA GLY A 54 13.98 -9.98 1.93
C GLY A 54 12.74 -9.88 2.82
N ALA A 55 11.71 -9.17 2.36
CA ALA A 55 10.39 -9.19 2.97
C ALA A 55 9.41 -10.05 2.16
N PHE A 56 8.52 -10.73 2.87
CA PHE A 56 7.45 -11.52 2.31
C PHE A 56 6.16 -10.71 2.28
N VAL A 57 5.63 -10.51 1.08
CA VAL A 57 4.36 -9.82 0.85
C VAL A 57 3.33 -10.88 0.46
N ASN A 58 2.35 -11.08 1.33
CA ASN A 58 1.17 -11.87 1.05
C ASN A 58 -0.03 -11.02 1.46
N SER A 59 -0.68 -10.37 0.51
CA SER A 59 -1.72 -9.37 0.77
C SER A 59 -3.01 -9.72 0.05
N LEU A 60 -4.08 -9.90 0.82
CA LEU A 60 -5.43 -10.02 0.31
C LEU A 60 -6.06 -8.64 0.20
N GLN A 61 -6.48 -8.30 -1.02
CA GLN A 61 -7.24 -7.11 -1.34
C GLN A 61 -8.69 -7.49 -1.62
N GLY A 62 -9.63 -6.73 -1.07
CA GLY A 62 -11.04 -6.77 -1.40
C GLY A 62 -11.54 -5.39 -1.80
N HIS A 63 -12.51 -5.33 -2.71
CA HIS A 63 -13.19 -4.10 -3.08
C HIS A 63 -14.71 -4.27 -3.12
N PHE A 64 -15.42 -3.22 -2.76
CA PHE A 64 -16.87 -3.22 -2.59
C PHE A 64 -17.48 -1.96 -3.15
N HIS A 65 -18.62 -2.12 -3.82
CA HIS A 65 -19.40 -1.04 -4.40
C HIS A 65 -20.69 -0.87 -3.62
N GLU A 66 -20.92 0.35 -3.17
CA GLU A 66 -22.20 0.76 -2.59
C GLU A 66 -22.73 1.96 -3.39
N ALA A 67 -23.95 2.41 -3.08
CA ALA A 67 -24.65 3.42 -3.89
C ALA A 67 -23.88 4.74 -4.05
N ASP A 68 -23.15 5.17 -3.01
CA ASP A 68 -22.47 6.48 -2.96
C ASP A 68 -20.95 6.37 -2.72
N ARG A 69 -20.42 5.15 -2.62
CA ARG A 69 -19.02 4.92 -2.23
C ARG A 69 -18.40 3.67 -2.82
N PHE A 70 -17.09 3.75 -3.00
CA PHE A 70 -16.23 2.61 -3.33
C PHE A 70 -15.28 2.35 -2.17
N ILE A 71 -15.20 1.10 -1.73
CA ILE A 71 -14.40 0.70 -0.57
C ILE A 71 -13.33 -0.28 -1.02
N VAL A 72 -12.13 -0.08 -0.52
CA VAL A 72 -10.99 -0.98 -0.69
C VAL A 72 -10.50 -1.39 0.69
N VAL A 73 -10.27 -2.69 0.85
CA VAL A 73 -9.69 -3.27 2.06
C VAL A 73 -8.46 -4.06 1.65
N VAL A 74 -7.35 -3.87 2.35
CA VAL A 74 -6.13 -4.69 2.16
C VAL A 74 -5.72 -5.26 3.49
N ARG A 75 -5.30 -6.53 3.51
CA ARG A 75 -4.79 -7.19 4.70
C ARG A 75 -3.66 -8.14 4.36
N GLN A 76 -2.59 -8.13 5.15
CA GLN A 76 -1.56 -9.16 5.09
C GLN A 76 -2.14 -10.51 5.57
N VAL A 77 -1.92 -11.55 4.77
CA VAL A 77 -2.13 -12.95 5.15
C VAL A 77 -0.83 -13.48 5.75
N GLU A 78 -0.86 -13.83 7.02
CA GLU A 78 0.34 -14.24 7.78
C GLU A 78 0.57 -15.76 7.77
N HIS A 79 -0.53 -16.51 7.82
CA HIS A 79 -0.55 -17.96 7.87
C HIS A 79 -1.38 -18.46 6.69
N ASP A 80 -0.68 -18.73 5.59
CA ASP A 80 -1.24 -19.28 4.37
C ASP A 80 -0.65 -20.66 4.16
N GLU A 81 -1.50 -21.69 4.10
CA GLU A 81 -1.07 -23.09 3.92
C GLU A 81 -0.50 -23.34 2.51
N VAL A 82 -0.98 -22.58 1.52
CA VAL A 82 -0.53 -22.68 0.12
C VAL A 82 0.74 -21.86 -0.08
N HIS A 83 0.79 -20.68 0.53
CA HIS A 83 1.89 -19.73 0.39
C HIS A 83 2.63 -19.47 1.71
N MET A 84 3.31 -20.51 2.20
CA MET A 84 4.08 -20.42 3.44
C MET A 84 5.26 -19.46 3.33
N CYS A 85 5.40 -18.59 4.34
CA CYS A 85 6.55 -17.71 4.46
C CYS A 85 7.76 -18.48 4.98
N ASP A 86 8.89 -18.35 4.27
CA ASP A 86 10.18 -18.80 4.80
C ASP A 86 10.46 -18.11 6.15
N PRO A 87 10.84 -18.86 7.21
CA PRO A 87 11.12 -18.30 8.53
C PRO A 87 12.19 -17.19 8.54
N LEU A 88 13.09 -17.16 7.55
CA LEU A 88 14.12 -16.14 7.41
C LEU A 88 13.58 -14.83 6.81
N LEU A 89 12.45 -14.87 6.10
CA LEU A 89 11.86 -13.68 5.49
C LEU A 89 11.11 -12.85 6.53
N ARG A 90 11.12 -11.53 6.33
CA ARG A 90 10.43 -10.59 7.20
C ARG A 90 9.00 -10.36 6.74
N GLN A 91 8.08 -10.31 7.67
CA GLN A 91 6.69 -9.94 7.46
C GLN A 91 6.34 -8.66 8.24
N ARG A 92 5.13 -8.15 8.01
CA ARG A 92 4.52 -7.08 8.80
C ARG A 92 3.02 -7.24 8.82
N HIS A 93 2.40 -6.93 9.96
CA HIS A 93 0.96 -6.79 10.05
C HIS A 93 0.58 -5.53 9.26
N TYR A 94 -0.06 -5.73 8.12
CA TYR A 94 -0.57 -4.65 7.30
C TYR A 94 -2.09 -4.76 7.17
N ARG A 95 -2.77 -3.65 7.45
CA ARG A 95 -4.21 -3.50 7.24
C ARG A 95 -4.48 -2.12 6.66
N LEU A 96 -5.31 -2.05 5.64
CA LEU A 96 -5.73 -0.82 4.99
C LEU A 96 -7.24 -0.83 4.83
N TRP A 97 -7.86 0.32 5.09
CA TRP A 97 -9.20 0.64 4.67
C TRP A 97 -9.15 1.96 3.89
N MET A 98 -9.66 1.95 2.67
CA MET A 98 -9.81 3.14 1.86
C MET A 98 -11.27 3.28 1.43
N GLU A 99 -11.83 4.45 1.66
CA GLU A 99 -13.14 4.85 1.19
C GLU A 99 -13.00 5.94 0.14
N VAL A 100 -13.72 5.81 -0.96
CA VAL A 100 -13.79 6.80 -2.03
C VAL A 100 -15.23 7.24 -2.21
N ARG A 101 -15.48 8.54 -2.20
CA ARG A 101 -16.81 9.13 -2.44
C ARG A 101 -16.74 10.22 -3.50
N GLN A 102 -17.83 10.41 -4.22
CA GLN A 102 -18.00 11.52 -5.16
C GLN A 102 -18.32 12.79 -4.36
N VAL A 103 -17.59 13.88 -4.59
CA VAL A 103 -17.85 15.18 -3.94
C VAL A 103 -18.32 16.28 -4.91
N SER A 104 -18.07 16.09 -6.20
CA SER A 104 -18.64 16.87 -7.30
C SER A 104 -18.64 16.02 -8.57
N PRO A 105 -19.27 16.42 -9.68
CA PRO A 105 -19.23 15.64 -10.94
C PRO A 105 -17.82 15.34 -11.47
N THR A 106 -16.80 16.08 -11.01
CA THR A 106 -15.42 16.00 -11.49
C THR A 106 -14.41 15.67 -10.40
N HIS A 107 -14.84 15.47 -9.15
CA HIS A 107 -13.93 15.21 -8.04
C HIS A 107 -14.45 14.14 -7.10
N ILE A 108 -13.50 13.33 -6.63
CA ILE A 108 -13.68 12.36 -5.56
C ILE A 108 -12.91 12.80 -4.31
N ILE A 109 -13.34 12.30 -3.15
CA ILE A 109 -12.57 12.32 -1.92
C ILE A 109 -12.16 10.89 -1.58
N THR A 110 -10.88 10.70 -1.29
CA THR A 110 -10.33 9.44 -0.78
C THR A 110 -9.99 9.63 0.69
N ARG A 111 -10.42 8.68 1.52
CA ARG A 111 -10.08 8.59 2.95
C ARG A 111 -9.44 7.25 3.19
N THR A 112 -8.23 7.27 3.71
CA THR A 112 -7.44 6.07 3.92
C THR A 112 -7.08 5.99 5.40
N VAL A 113 -7.33 4.83 6.02
CA VAL A 113 -6.83 4.48 7.34
C VAL A 113 -6.04 3.19 7.19
N GLY A 114 -4.80 3.19 7.65
CA GLY A 114 -3.97 2.01 7.60
C GLY A 114 -3.19 1.79 8.89
N HIS A 115 -2.87 0.54 9.14
CA HIS A 115 -2.01 0.11 10.23
C HIS A 115 -0.86 -0.71 9.66
N LEU A 116 0.36 -0.35 10.05
CA LEU A 116 1.58 -1.06 9.75
C LEU A 116 2.31 -1.39 11.05
N SER A 117 2.55 -2.65 11.36
CA SER A 117 3.42 -3.02 12.50
C SER A 117 4.90 -2.80 12.16
N ARG A 118 5.77 -3.03 13.17
CA ARG A 118 7.18 -3.32 12.88
C ARG A 118 7.30 -4.59 12.05
N LEU A 119 8.41 -4.69 11.35
CA LEU A 119 8.80 -5.93 10.69
C LEU A 119 9.06 -7.00 11.76
N PHE A 120 8.72 -8.23 11.44
CA PHE A 120 8.98 -9.40 12.27
C PHE A 120 9.37 -10.59 11.39
N ARG A 121 10.03 -11.59 11.96
CA ARG A 121 10.22 -12.91 11.34
C ARG A 121 9.31 -13.89 12.07
N ALA A 122 8.73 -14.85 11.35
CA ALA A 122 7.77 -15.79 11.93
C ALA A 122 8.34 -16.55 13.14
N ARG A 123 9.65 -16.86 13.11
CA ARG A 123 10.35 -17.56 14.18
C ARG A 123 10.91 -16.64 15.26
N ASP A 124 11.51 -15.52 14.88
CA ASP A 124 12.33 -14.69 15.77
C ASP A 124 11.57 -13.49 16.37
N GLY A 125 10.32 -13.28 15.94
CA GLY A 125 9.50 -12.17 16.40
C GLY A 125 9.90 -10.83 15.78
N PHE A 126 9.56 -9.73 16.45
CA PHE A 126 9.80 -8.38 15.94
C PHE A 126 11.29 -8.04 15.84
N LEU A 127 11.65 -7.35 14.76
CA LEU A 127 13.00 -6.81 14.59
C LEU A 127 13.33 -5.83 15.70
N SER A 128 14.60 -5.85 16.12
CA SER A 128 15.14 -4.84 17.03
C SER A 128 15.18 -3.47 16.36
N THR A 129 15.18 -2.40 17.16
CA THR A 129 15.29 -1.02 16.66
C THR A 129 16.55 -0.80 15.83
N THR A 130 17.68 -1.37 16.26
CA THR A 130 18.97 -1.28 15.53
C THR A 130 18.89 -2.00 14.19
N GLU A 131 18.33 -3.21 14.15
CA GLU A 131 18.17 -3.95 12.90
C GLU A 131 17.25 -3.22 11.92
N LEU A 132 16.14 -2.65 12.42
CA LEU A 132 15.24 -1.83 11.61
C LEU A 132 15.94 -0.57 11.07
N ALA A 133 16.79 0.08 11.88
CA ALA A 133 17.53 1.25 11.47
C ALA A 133 18.53 0.93 10.35
N VAL A 134 19.31 -0.15 10.50
CA VAL A 134 20.24 -0.64 9.46
C VAL A 134 19.47 -0.95 8.17
N LEU A 135 18.39 -1.72 8.26
CA LEU A 135 17.56 -2.08 7.11
C LEU A 135 17.01 -0.84 6.37
N ARG A 136 16.71 0.23 7.10
CA ARG A 136 16.16 1.47 6.54
C ARG A 136 17.22 2.53 6.26
N GLY A 137 18.50 2.25 6.47
CA GLY A 137 19.58 3.23 6.33
C GLY A 137 19.34 4.47 7.20
N ILE A 138 18.98 4.27 8.47
CA ILE A 138 18.83 5.31 9.48
C ILE A 138 20.06 5.29 10.37
N ASP A 139 20.81 6.38 10.38
CA ASP A 139 21.97 6.52 11.26
C ASP A 139 21.52 6.79 12.70
N LEU A 140 22.09 6.02 13.63
CA LEU A 140 21.84 6.13 15.08
C LEU A 140 23.05 6.66 15.85
N THR A 141 24.10 7.10 15.15
CA THR A 141 25.31 7.65 15.76
C THR A 141 24.96 8.86 16.63
N GLY A 142 25.39 8.84 17.90
CA GLY A 142 25.10 9.91 18.87
C GLY A 142 23.67 9.90 19.45
N ILE A 143 22.81 8.96 19.06
CA ILE A 143 21.46 8.82 19.61
C ILE A 143 21.51 7.92 20.87
N GLN A 144 20.99 8.44 21.98
CA GLN A 144 20.88 7.69 23.24
C GLN A 144 19.96 6.48 23.08
N ASP A 145 20.28 5.37 23.77
CA ASP A 145 19.61 4.08 23.59
C ASP A 145 18.09 4.13 23.84
N ASP A 146 17.67 4.86 24.86
CA ASP A 146 16.27 5.09 25.22
C ASP A 146 15.51 5.93 24.17
N GLN A 147 16.22 6.69 23.34
CA GLN A 147 15.66 7.56 22.30
C GLN A 147 15.68 6.94 20.90
N LYS A 148 16.44 5.85 20.68
CA LYS A 148 16.63 5.23 19.37
C LYS A 148 15.31 4.84 18.72
N ASP A 149 14.39 4.25 19.49
CA ASP A 149 13.13 3.78 18.95
C ASP A 149 12.25 4.93 18.45
N ALA A 150 12.08 5.96 19.27
CA ALA A 150 11.33 7.15 18.89
C ALA A 150 11.98 7.88 17.70
N TYR A 151 13.31 7.91 17.64
CA TYR A 151 14.05 8.49 16.52
C TYR A 151 13.81 7.74 15.21
N VAL A 152 13.95 6.40 15.20
CA VAL A 152 13.67 5.56 14.03
C VAL A 152 12.25 5.76 13.52
N TRP A 153 11.27 5.82 14.43
CA TRP A 153 9.87 6.06 14.07
C TRP A 153 9.64 7.44 13.46
N ARG A 154 10.26 8.50 14.02
CA ARG A 154 10.17 9.86 13.45
C ARG A 154 10.76 9.89 12.04
N GLU A 155 11.90 9.25 11.82
CA GLU A 155 12.52 9.16 10.49
C GLU A 155 11.63 8.40 9.50
N PHE A 156 10.98 7.32 9.93
CA PHE A 156 10.04 6.58 9.09
C PHE A 156 8.86 7.46 8.66
N ILE A 157 8.26 8.21 9.59
CA ILE A 157 7.16 9.14 9.30
C ILE A 157 7.63 10.28 8.39
N ARG A 158 8.80 10.88 8.67
CA ARG A 158 9.36 11.98 7.88
C ARG A 158 9.59 11.56 6.42
N ARG A 159 10.21 10.40 6.20
CA ARG A 159 10.45 9.85 4.85
C ARG A 159 9.14 9.48 4.16
N GLY A 160 8.19 8.87 4.88
CA GLY A 160 6.86 8.59 4.36
C GLY A 160 6.12 9.84 3.88
N ASN A 161 6.15 10.91 4.69
CA ASN A 161 5.55 12.19 4.34
C ASN A 161 6.24 12.86 3.14
N ALA A 162 7.57 12.79 3.06
CA ALA A 162 8.31 13.31 1.90
C ALA A 162 7.93 12.59 0.60
N ASN A 163 7.76 11.25 0.68
CA ASN A 163 7.37 10.44 -0.47
C ASN A 163 5.89 10.62 -0.85
N PHE A 164 5.03 11.05 0.08
CA PHE A 164 3.59 11.17 -0.15
C PHE A 164 3.22 12.08 -1.33
N VAL A 165 3.94 13.20 -1.51
CA VAL A 165 3.68 14.12 -2.63
C VAL A 165 4.00 13.48 -3.97
N SER A 166 5.14 12.77 -4.04
CA SER A 166 5.55 12.03 -5.24
C SER A 166 4.56 10.91 -5.55
N TRP A 167 4.20 10.11 -4.54
CA TRP A 167 3.22 9.05 -4.64
C TRP A 167 1.87 9.57 -5.14
N ARG A 168 1.35 10.67 -4.56
CA ARG A 168 0.08 11.29 -4.99
C ARG A 168 0.15 11.76 -6.44
N ARG A 169 1.27 12.33 -6.88
CA ARG A 169 1.45 12.76 -8.27
C ARG A 169 1.41 11.57 -9.23
N ARG A 170 2.14 10.48 -8.92
CA ARG A 170 2.13 9.24 -9.70
C ARG A 170 0.73 8.64 -9.77
N PHE A 171 0.04 8.56 -8.63
CA PHE A 171 -1.34 8.10 -8.53
C PHE A 171 -2.27 8.89 -9.46
N MET A 172 -2.17 10.23 -9.45
CA MET A 172 -3.02 11.08 -10.30
C MET A 172 -2.70 10.93 -11.79
N ALA A 173 -1.42 10.77 -12.15
CA ALA A 173 -1.02 10.58 -13.55
C ALA A 173 -1.61 9.28 -14.12
N LEU A 174 -1.46 8.17 -13.41
CA LEU A 174 -1.98 6.87 -13.87
C LEU A 174 -3.52 6.85 -13.94
N MET A 175 -4.22 7.50 -12.99
CA MET A 175 -5.67 7.66 -13.10
C MET A 175 -6.10 8.45 -14.35
N GLN A 176 -5.31 9.43 -14.78
CA GLN A 176 -5.58 10.22 -15.97
C GLN A 176 -5.32 9.42 -17.24
N GLU A 177 -4.22 8.67 -17.30
CA GLU A 177 -3.87 7.80 -18.42
C GLU A 177 -4.96 6.74 -18.67
N GLU A 178 -5.41 6.04 -17.63
CA GLU A 178 -6.53 5.09 -17.71
C GLU A 178 -7.86 5.73 -18.15
N SER A 179 -8.06 7.00 -17.82
CA SER A 179 -9.27 7.72 -18.26
C SER A 179 -9.22 8.12 -19.73
N GLN A 180 -8.02 8.36 -20.28
CA GLN A 180 -7.78 8.76 -21.67
C GLN A 180 -7.84 7.55 -22.62
N HIS A 181 -7.17 6.44 -22.28
CA HIS A 181 -7.20 5.22 -23.09
C HIS A 181 -8.62 4.66 -23.32
N HIS A 182 -9.56 4.99 -22.44
CA HIS A 182 -10.96 4.62 -22.59
C HIS A 182 -11.75 5.55 -23.54
N HIS A 183 -11.38 6.82 -23.69
CA HIS A 183 -12.04 7.69 -24.68
C HIS A 183 -11.70 7.23 -26.10
N ASP A 184 -10.44 6.87 -26.34
CA ASP A 184 -9.96 6.46 -27.67
C ASP A 184 -10.58 5.13 -28.14
N ASN A 185 -10.87 4.19 -27.22
CA ASN A 185 -11.48 2.89 -27.55
C ASN A 185 -12.99 2.94 -27.85
N HIS A 186 -13.64 4.12 -27.76
CA HIS A 186 -15.06 4.29 -28.07
C HIS A 186 -15.31 5.19 -29.31
N GLU A 187 -14.25 5.61 -30.00
CA GLU A 187 -14.34 6.40 -31.24
C GLU A 187 -14.19 5.57 -32.54
N ASP A 188 -14.09 4.23 -32.45
CA ASP A 188 -14.08 3.31 -33.61
C ASP A 188 -15.37 2.48 -33.74
#